data_AF-A0A818AZC8-F1
#
_entry.id   AF-A0A818AZC8-F1
#
_cell.length_a   1.000
_cell.length_b   1.000
_cell.length_c   1.000
_cell.angle_alpha   90.00
_cell.angle_beta   90.00
_cell.angle_gamma   90.00
#
_symmetry.space_group_name_H-M   'P 1'
#
loop_
_entity.id
_entity.type
_entity.pdbx_description
1 polymer ?
#
loop_
_entity_poly.entity_id
_entity_poly.type
_entity_poly.pdbx_seq_one_letter_code
_entity_poly.pdbx_strand_id
1 'polypeptide(L)'
;MDAPLIRACNNEMREHKCSVDSNENDKKSSLIKLLLCLEDTLKRGYHIQDECRREMLVHRRMLMSDYALSPELQSECKNEMVQYCPSLFQQGASGTIGQRGGRMIHCLLAAARKEKSFSSRCLSVVNSLVRAVDPGSDIRADPLLESACRPVIDTLCPRMKPGDSNVILCLLDNLKNARMTEDCEDRLMEVAYLLARDWRLTPRLLRTCQTNLVTFCHLPKDWSMNQDISGVQVGMYLGCLYQQRQQLDKECRSELKRIMHIRTQSIGLMPEIEDNCLTDLAICKNPEIKGEVRKNLKYIVKFPTM
;
A
#
# COMPACT_ATOMS: atom_id res chain seq x y z
N MET A 1 5.55 21.75 -15.68
CA MET A 1 5.44 20.50 -16.44
C MET A 1 6.56 19.63 -15.96
N ASP A 2 6.27 18.44 -15.45
CA ASP A 2 7.29 17.40 -15.32
C ASP A 2 7.57 16.85 -16.72
N ALA A 3 8.27 17.68 -17.51
CA ALA A 3 8.60 17.43 -18.90
C ALA A 3 9.31 16.08 -19.13
N PRO A 4 10.12 15.54 -18.19
CA PRO A 4 10.75 14.23 -18.36
C PRO A 4 9.76 13.07 -18.46
N LEU A 5 8.80 12.95 -17.52
CA LEU A 5 7.83 11.84 -17.52
C LEU A 5 6.94 11.86 -18.76
N ILE A 6 6.38 13.04 -19.09
CA ILE A 6 5.49 13.18 -20.25
C ILE A 6 6.25 12.86 -21.54
N ARG A 7 7.53 13.25 -21.65
CA ARG A 7 8.35 12.97 -22.82
C ARG A 7 8.65 11.47 -22.94
N ALA A 8 9.08 10.84 -21.85
CA ALA A 8 9.44 9.42 -21.83
C ALA A 8 8.23 8.50 -22.07
N CYS A 9 7.06 8.88 -21.55
CA CYS A 9 5.83 8.07 -21.62
C CYS A 9 4.86 8.49 -22.73
N ASN A 10 5.27 9.37 -23.66
CA ASN A 10 4.36 9.96 -24.65
C ASN A 10 3.66 8.90 -25.51
N ASN A 11 4.35 7.81 -25.85
CA ASN A 11 3.78 6.74 -26.66
C ASN A 11 2.67 6.00 -25.90
N GLU A 12 2.97 5.57 -24.67
CA GLU A 12 2.04 4.88 -23.79
C GLU A 12 0.84 5.76 -23.43
N MET A 13 1.07 7.06 -23.22
CA MET A 13 0.03 8.04 -22.96
C MET A 13 -0.96 8.16 -24.12
N ARG A 14 -0.46 8.20 -25.36
CA ARG A 14 -1.31 8.26 -26.57
C ARG A 14 -2.04 6.95 -26.80
N GLU A 15 -1.35 5.83 -26.70
CA GLU A 15 -1.88 4.50 -26.94
C GLU A 15 -3.00 4.15 -25.97
N HIS A 16 -2.81 4.48 -24.69
CA HIS A 16 -3.75 4.13 -23.62
C HIS A 16 -4.59 5.31 -23.13
N LYS A 17 -4.55 6.45 -23.84
CA LYS A 17 -5.36 7.65 -23.57
C LYS A 17 -5.19 8.22 -22.15
N CYS A 18 -3.98 8.18 -21.61
CA CYS A 18 -3.66 8.84 -20.35
C CYS A 18 -3.58 10.36 -20.57
N SER A 19 -4.54 11.10 -20.02
CA SER A 19 -4.62 12.56 -20.14
C SER A 19 -4.02 13.26 -18.93
N VAL A 20 -3.47 14.46 -19.17
CA VAL A 20 -3.01 15.41 -18.15
C VAL A 20 -3.84 16.67 -18.32
N ASP A 21 -4.60 17.06 -17.29
CA ASP A 21 -5.39 18.30 -17.35
C ASP A 21 -4.45 19.51 -17.50
N SER A 22 -4.74 20.40 -18.46
CA SER A 22 -3.91 21.54 -18.85
C SER A 22 -4.10 22.80 -17.99
N ASN A 23 -5.00 22.78 -17.00
CA ASN A 23 -5.25 23.91 -16.11
C ASN A 23 -4.09 24.14 -15.12
N GLU A 24 -3.65 25.40 -14.98
CA GLU A 24 -2.42 25.70 -14.25
C GLU A 24 -2.47 25.46 -12.74
N ASN A 25 -3.67 25.48 -12.14
CA ASN A 25 -3.85 25.28 -10.71
C ASN A 25 -3.81 23.79 -10.27
N ASP A 26 -3.91 22.84 -11.21
CA ASP A 26 -4.02 21.39 -10.93
C ASP A 26 -2.77 20.58 -11.33
N LYS A 27 -1.67 21.23 -11.75
CA LYS A 27 -0.50 20.54 -12.36
C LYS A 27 0.10 19.40 -11.51
N LYS A 28 0.05 19.49 -10.18
CA LYS A 28 0.52 18.45 -9.24
C LYS A 28 -0.51 17.34 -9.02
N SER A 29 -1.81 17.69 -8.96
CA SER A 29 -2.92 16.73 -8.99
C SER A 29 -2.88 15.85 -10.25
N SER A 30 -2.52 16.45 -11.38
CA SER A 30 -2.38 15.77 -12.67
C SER A 30 -1.27 14.71 -12.70
N LEU A 31 -0.21 14.83 -11.88
CA LEU A 31 0.87 13.84 -11.84
C LEU A 31 0.42 12.51 -11.23
N ILE A 32 -0.30 12.54 -10.10
CA ILE A 32 -0.84 11.34 -9.45
C ILE A 32 -1.81 10.62 -10.40
N LYS A 33 -2.71 11.37 -11.06
CA LYS A 33 -3.64 10.81 -12.06
C LYS A 33 -2.90 10.16 -13.24
N LEU A 34 -1.87 10.81 -13.76
CA LEU A 34 -1.06 10.27 -14.86
C LEU A 34 -0.36 8.98 -14.45
N LEU A 35 0.30 8.96 -13.29
CA LEU A 35 0.97 7.76 -12.76
C LEU A 35 -0.01 6.62 -12.53
N LEU A 36 -1.20 6.89 -11.97
CA LEU A 36 -2.25 5.88 -11.83
C LEU A 36 -2.67 5.28 -13.17
N CYS A 37 -2.78 6.10 -14.21
CA CYS A 37 -3.12 5.62 -15.56
C CYS A 37 -2.02 4.74 -16.15
N LEU A 38 -0.77 5.21 -16.17
CA LEU A 38 0.37 4.43 -16.66
C LEU A 38 0.61 3.16 -15.83
N GLU A 39 0.27 3.19 -14.55
CA GLU A 39 0.32 1.99 -13.72
C GLU A 39 -0.74 0.99 -14.07
N ASP A 40 -1.95 1.45 -14.36
CA ASP A 40 -3.02 0.57 -14.82
C ASP A 40 -2.66 -0.11 -16.15
N THR A 41 -1.95 0.58 -17.05
CA THR A 41 -1.49 -0.03 -18.31
C THR A 41 -0.42 -1.09 -18.07
N LEU A 42 0.58 -0.80 -17.23
CA LEU A 42 1.60 -1.78 -16.81
C LEU A 42 0.95 -2.99 -16.15
N LYS A 43 -0.02 -2.73 -15.27
CA LYS A 43 -0.80 -3.75 -14.58
C LYS A 43 -1.70 -4.49 -15.55
N ARG A 44 -2.22 -3.96 -16.64
CA ARG A 44 -2.98 -4.79 -17.61
C ARG A 44 -2.09 -5.75 -18.43
N GLY A 45 -0.79 -5.74 -18.21
CA GLY A 45 0.17 -6.58 -18.92
C GLY A 45 0.64 -5.95 -20.23
N TYR A 46 0.30 -4.68 -20.48
CA TYR A 46 0.83 -3.95 -21.63
C TYR A 46 2.32 -3.65 -21.44
N HIS A 47 3.03 -3.64 -22.56
CA HIS A 47 4.45 -3.34 -22.57
C HIS A 47 4.68 -1.83 -22.48
N ILE A 48 5.21 -1.37 -21.35
CA ILE A 48 5.76 -0.01 -21.19
C ILE A 48 7.27 -0.03 -21.48
N GLN A 49 7.76 0.98 -22.21
CA GLN A 49 9.17 1.17 -22.50
C GLN A 49 10.00 1.43 -21.24
N ASP A 50 11.25 0.97 -21.22
CA ASP A 50 12.14 1.10 -20.07
C ASP A 50 12.41 2.56 -19.68
N GLU A 51 12.46 3.48 -20.65
CA GLU A 51 12.59 4.91 -20.38
C GLU A 51 11.39 5.45 -19.60
N CYS A 52 10.17 5.13 -20.06
CA CYS A 52 8.95 5.48 -19.34
C CYS A 52 8.91 4.85 -17.94
N ARG A 53 9.25 3.55 -17.80
CA ARG A 53 9.28 2.88 -16.48
C ARG A 53 10.26 3.54 -15.51
N ARG A 54 11.45 3.94 -15.98
CA ARG A 54 12.44 4.65 -15.16
C ARG A 54 11.93 6.00 -14.71
N GLU A 55 11.35 6.79 -15.62
CA GLU A 55 10.77 8.08 -15.26
C GLU A 55 9.59 7.93 -14.30
N MET A 56 8.72 6.92 -14.49
CA MET A 56 7.66 6.60 -13.55
C MET A 56 8.22 6.36 -12.15
N LEU A 57 9.26 5.52 -12.01
CA LEU A 57 9.90 5.25 -10.71
C LEU A 57 10.49 6.52 -10.08
N VAL A 58 11.15 7.37 -10.87
CA VAL A 58 11.70 8.65 -10.40
C VAL A 58 10.59 9.55 -9.83
N HIS A 59 9.45 9.65 -10.52
CA HIS A 59 8.33 10.50 -10.07
C HIS A 59 7.62 9.92 -8.84
N ARG A 60 7.50 8.59 -8.75
CA ARG A 60 6.98 7.92 -7.55
C ARG A 60 7.85 8.18 -6.32
N ARG A 61 9.16 8.09 -6.47
CA ARG A 61 10.12 8.41 -5.41
C ARG A 61 10.01 9.86 -4.96
N MET A 62 9.85 10.80 -5.90
CA MET A 62 9.66 12.21 -5.57
C MET A 62 8.38 12.41 -4.74
N LEU A 63 7.25 11.84 -5.18
CA LEU A 63 5.98 11.91 -4.47
C LEU A 63 6.04 11.34 -3.04
N MET A 64 6.75 10.22 -2.83
CA MET A 64 6.97 9.67 -1.49
C MET A 64 7.98 10.44 -0.65
N SER A 65 8.86 11.22 -1.27
CA SER A 65 9.92 11.94 -0.55
C SER A 65 9.43 13.29 -0.02
N ASP A 66 8.48 13.92 -0.70
CA ASP A 66 8.07 15.29 -0.43
C ASP A 66 6.56 15.49 -0.53
N TYR A 67 5.92 15.55 0.64
CA TYR A 67 4.48 15.78 0.76
C TYR A 67 4.02 17.09 0.12
N ALA A 68 4.91 18.08 -0.03
CA ALA A 68 4.60 19.35 -0.68
C ALA A 68 4.34 19.23 -2.19
N LEU A 69 4.67 18.08 -2.79
CA LEU A 69 4.35 17.76 -4.18
C LEU A 69 2.90 17.31 -4.37
N SER A 70 2.14 17.08 -3.30
CA SER A 70 0.70 16.79 -3.36
C SER A 70 -0.09 17.90 -2.64
N PRO A 71 -0.72 18.83 -3.38
CA PRO A 71 -1.56 19.89 -2.80
C PRO A 71 -2.73 19.34 -1.98
N GLU A 72 -3.35 18.25 -2.44
CA GLU A 72 -4.46 17.58 -1.75
C GLU A 72 -4.00 17.04 -0.40
N LEU A 73 -2.78 16.52 -0.31
CA LEU A 73 -2.23 16.03 0.95
C LEU A 73 -2.00 17.20 1.93
N GLN A 74 -1.57 18.37 1.43
CA GLN A 74 -1.41 19.56 2.26
C GLN A 74 -2.75 20.12 2.74
N SER A 75 -3.78 20.11 1.91
CA SER A 75 -5.10 20.66 2.26
C SER A 75 -5.91 19.72 3.13
N GLU A 76 -6.06 18.45 2.72
CA GLU A 76 -6.95 17.49 3.37
C GLU A 76 -6.35 16.85 4.63
N CYS A 77 -5.02 16.80 4.76
CA CYS A 77 -4.34 16.24 5.94
C CYS A 77 -3.74 17.29 6.88
N LYS A 78 -4.07 18.58 6.70
CA LYS A 78 -3.48 19.66 7.50
C LYS A 78 -3.67 19.45 9.01
N ASN A 79 -4.85 18.99 9.41
CA ASN A 79 -5.18 18.77 10.82
C ASN A 79 -4.38 17.62 11.40
N GLU A 80 -4.27 16.51 10.67
CA GLU A 80 -3.48 15.33 11.03
C GLU A 80 -1.99 15.68 11.16
N MET A 81 -1.46 16.49 10.24
CA MET A 81 -0.07 16.95 10.30
C MET A 81 0.20 17.77 11.56
N VAL A 82 -0.71 18.67 11.94
CA VAL A 82 -0.58 19.50 13.15
C VAL A 82 -0.73 18.65 14.41
N GLN A 83 -1.70 17.73 14.42
CA GLN A 83 -2.07 16.97 15.61
C GLN A 83 -1.11 15.81 15.89
N TYR A 84 -0.79 15.02 14.87
CA TYR A 84 -0.03 13.76 15.02
C TYR A 84 1.42 13.88 14.60
N CYS A 85 1.76 14.88 13.77
CA CYS A 85 3.11 15.10 13.25
C CYS A 85 3.69 16.51 13.58
N PRO A 86 3.46 17.08 14.79
CA PRO A 86 3.74 18.49 15.07
C PRO A 86 5.20 18.88 14.88
N SER A 87 6.14 17.99 15.26
CA SER A 87 7.58 18.25 15.10
C SER A 87 7.99 18.37 13.63
N LEU A 88 7.43 17.53 12.76
CA LEU A 88 7.69 17.56 11.32
C LEU A 88 6.97 18.74 10.66
N PHE A 89 5.75 19.06 11.12
CA PHE A 89 4.98 20.19 10.61
C PHE A 89 5.65 21.54 10.91
N GLN A 90 6.22 21.69 12.12
CA GLN A 90 6.95 22.90 12.53
C GLN A 90 8.28 23.09 11.80
N GLN A 91 9.00 22.00 11.49
CA GLN A 91 10.19 22.04 10.62
C GLN A 91 9.82 22.50 9.20
N GLY A 92 8.55 22.37 8.83
CA GLY A 92 8.00 22.77 7.55
C GLY A 92 8.67 22.04 6.39
N ALA A 93 8.53 22.63 5.19
CA ALA A 93 9.30 22.22 4.02
C ALA A 93 10.78 22.64 4.13
N SER A 94 11.26 23.14 5.27
CA SER A 94 12.63 23.64 5.39
C SER A 94 13.61 22.47 5.55
N GLY A 95 14.01 21.91 4.42
CA GLY A 95 14.94 20.80 4.31
C GLY A 95 15.15 20.40 2.86
N THR A 96 16.34 19.88 2.53
CA THR A 96 16.62 19.29 1.21
C THR A 96 15.73 18.06 0.95
N ILE A 97 15.58 17.63 -0.31
CA ILE A 97 14.79 16.42 -0.65
C ILE A 97 15.24 15.20 0.19
N GLY A 98 16.55 15.08 0.48
CA GLY A 98 17.11 14.06 1.36
C GLY A 98 16.78 14.23 2.85
N GLN A 99 16.50 15.46 3.31
CA GLN A 99 16.06 15.74 4.68
C GLN A 99 14.53 15.62 4.86
N ARG A 100 13.72 15.87 3.82
CA ARG A 100 12.26 15.63 3.85
C ARG A 100 11.97 14.14 3.83
N GLY A 101 12.67 13.39 2.96
CA GLY A 101 12.88 11.94 3.02
C GLY A 101 11.63 11.11 3.34
N GLY A 102 10.44 11.53 2.94
CA GLY A 102 9.18 10.84 3.21
C GLY A 102 8.72 10.79 4.67
N ARG A 103 9.40 11.48 5.59
CA ARG A 103 9.10 11.41 7.04
C ARG A 103 7.69 11.87 7.37
N MET A 104 7.22 12.94 6.74
CA MET A 104 5.84 13.42 6.95
C MET A 104 4.82 12.40 6.46
N ILE A 105 5.02 11.83 5.27
CA ILE A 105 4.12 10.82 4.71
C ILE A 105 4.05 9.61 5.63
N HIS A 106 5.20 9.07 6.04
CA HIS A 106 5.25 7.95 6.97
C HIS A 106 4.69 8.27 8.36
N CYS A 107 4.83 9.50 8.85
CA CYS A 107 4.13 9.91 10.07
C CYS A 107 2.60 9.87 9.91
N LEU A 108 2.07 10.32 8.76
CA LEU A 108 0.65 10.20 8.44
C LEU A 108 0.22 8.72 8.30
N LEU A 109 1.06 7.86 7.70
CA LEU A 109 0.80 6.41 7.63
C LEU A 109 0.72 5.79 9.03
N ALA A 110 1.65 6.16 9.92
CA ALA A 110 1.67 5.72 11.31
C ALA A 110 0.41 6.19 12.07
N ALA A 111 0.03 7.46 11.89
CA ALA A 111 -1.16 8.03 12.50
C ALA A 111 -2.44 7.34 11.99
N ALA A 112 -2.56 7.09 10.69
CA ALA A 112 -3.68 6.36 10.09
C ALA A 112 -3.84 4.93 10.65
N ARG A 113 -2.74 4.32 11.13
CA ARG A 113 -2.75 3.02 11.79
C ARG A 113 -3.14 3.09 13.27
N LYS A 114 -2.73 4.13 13.99
CA LYS A 114 -2.86 4.19 15.46
C LYS A 114 -4.10 4.95 15.92
N GLU A 115 -4.52 5.96 15.16
CA GLU A 115 -5.46 6.98 15.62
C GLU A 115 -6.86 6.76 15.06
N LYS A 116 -7.83 6.49 15.95
CA LYS A 116 -9.24 6.31 15.55
C LYS A 116 -9.88 7.60 15.03
N SER A 117 -9.35 8.76 15.43
CA SER A 117 -9.80 10.08 15.02
C SER A 117 -9.14 10.58 13.73
N PHE A 118 -8.39 9.73 13.02
CA PHE A 118 -7.83 10.07 11.72
C PHE A 118 -8.96 10.30 10.70
N SER A 119 -8.98 11.44 9.99
CA SER A 119 -10.12 11.75 9.13
C SER A 119 -10.17 10.87 7.88
N SER A 120 -11.39 10.56 7.44
CA SER A 120 -11.62 9.84 6.18
C SER A 120 -11.15 10.62 4.95
N ARG A 121 -11.17 11.96 5.00
CA ARG A 121 -10.68 12.82 3.91
C ARG A 121 -9.17 12.68 3.73
N CYS A 122 -8.41 12.83 4.82
CA CYS A 122 -6.97 12.63 4.77
C CYS A 122 -6.61 11.19 4.37
N LEU A 123 -7.32 10.19 4.92
CA LEU A 123 -7.08 8.78 4.60
C LEU A 123 -7.27 8.48 3.11
N SER A 124 -8.30 9.07 2.49
CA SER A 124 -8.55 8.94 1.05
C SER A 124 -7.39 9.48 0.20
N VAL A 125 -6.83 10.63 0.58
CA VAL A 125 -5.69 11.23 -0.13
C VAL A 125 -4.41 10.40 0.07
N VAL A 126 -4.15 9.95 1.30
CA VAL A 126 -3.00 9.07 1.61
C VAL A 126 -3.11 7.76 0.82
N ASN A 127 -4.28 7.12 0.78
CA ASN A 127 -4.49 5.92 -0.03
C ASN A 127 -4.29 6.18 -1.52
N SER A 128 -4.73 7.33 -2.02
CA SER A 128 -4.56 7.71 -3.43
C SER A 128 -3.07 7.87 -3.79
N LEU A 129 -2.28 8.47 -2.89
CA LEU A 129 -0.83 8.59 -3.03
C LEU A 129 -0.16 7.20 -3.02
N VAL A 130 -0.45 6.37 -2.02
CA VAL A 130 0.12 5.02 -1.90
C VAL A 130 -0.23 4.16 -3.11
N ARG A 131 -1.43 4.31 -3.67
CA ARG A 131 -1.85 3.61 -4.90
C ARG A 131 -1.01 4.00 -6.12
N ALA A 132 -0.74 5.29 -6.29
CA ALA A 132 0.02 5.81 -7.42
C ALA A 132 1.50 5.41 -7.34
N VAL A 133 2.04 5.42 -6.12
CA VAL A 133 3.43 5.05 -5.83
C VAL A 133 3.61 3.54 -5.93
N ASP A 134 2.67 2.76 -5.39
CA ASP A 134 2.69 1.30 -5.30
C ASP A 134 3.97 0.73 -4.64
N PRO A 135 4.31 1.16 -3.41
CA PRO A 135 5.51 0.67 -2.71
C PRO A 135 5.41 -0.82 -2.35
N GLY A 136 4.19 -1.38 -2.35
CA GLY A 136 3.94 -2.81 -2.19
C GLY A 136 4.51 -3.66 -3.34
N SER A 137 4.52 -3.11 -4.56
CA SER A 137 5.05 -3.78 -5.75
C SER A 137 6.52 -3.47 -6.04
N ASP A 138 7.02 -2.30 -5.63
CA ASP A 138 8.42 -1.92 -5.77
C ASP A 138 8.85 -1.06 -4.57
N ILE A 139 9.63 -1.65 -3.66
CA ILE A 139 10.13 -0.95 -2.46
C ILE A 139 10.92 0.32 -2.80
N ARG A 140 11.54 0.40 -3.98
CA ARG A 140 12.30 1.58 -4.41
C ARG A 140 11.38 2.77 -4.67
N ALA A 141 10.07 2.59 -4.81
CA ALA A 141 9.13 3.70 -4.95
C ALA A 141 9.02 4.52 -3.65
N ASP A 142 9.38 3.92 -2.51
CA ASP A 142 9.40 4.54 -1.19
C ASP A 142 10.84 4.60 -0.63
N PRO A 143 11.51 5.76 -0.74
CA PRO A 143 12.91 5.89 -0.31
C PRO A 143 13.12 5.71 1.20
N LEU A 144 12.14 6.05 2.04
CA LEU A 144 12.29 5.90 3.49
C LEU A 144 12.16 4.44 3.90
N LEU A 145 11.16 3.73 3.34
CA LEU A 145 11.05 2.29 3.49
C LEU A 145 12.28 1.55 2.95
N GLU A 146 12.75 1.90 1.75
CA GLU A 146 13.92 1.27 1.14
C GLU A 146 15.16 1.42 2.02
N SER A 147 15.43 2.63 2.50
CA SER A 147 16.60 2.90 3.33
C SER A 147 16.53 2.23 4.70
N ALA A 148 15.36 2.27 5.35
CA ALA A 148 15.13 1.59 6.63
C ALA A 148 15.31 0.07 6.51
N CYS A 149 14.84 -0.53 5.42
CA CYS A 149 14.87 -1.97 5.24
C CYS A 149 16.12 -2.52 4.53
N ARG A 150 16.98 -1.69 3.93
CA ARG A 150 18.17 -2.17 3.20
C ARG A 150 19.03 -3.15 4.02
N PRO A 151 19.38 -2.90 5.30
CA PRO A 151 20.20 -3.84 6.08
C PRO A 151 19.52 -5.21 6.27
N VAL A 152 18.19 -5.21 6.42
CA VAL A 152 17.38 -6.41 6.58
C VAL A 152 17.29 -7.17 5.25
N ILE A 153 17.10 -6.47 4.13
CA ILE A 153 17.06 -7.07 2.79
C ILE A 153 18.37 -7.79 2.49
N ASP A 154 19.50 -7.13 2.71
CA ASP A 154 20.83 -7.66 2.41
C ASP A 154 21.13 -8.92 3.24
N THR A 155 20.56 -9.02 4.45
CA THR A 155 20.85 -10.10 5.40
C THR A 155 19.84 -11.25 5.34
N LEU A 156 18.54 -10.96 5.20
CA LEU A 156 17.43 -11.92 5.30
C LEU A 156 16.77 -12.24 3.96
N CYS A 157 16.94 -11.37 2.96
CA CYS A 157 16.36 -11.50 1.63
C CYS A 157 17.41 -11.54 0.50
N PRO A 158 18.53 -12.30 0.62
CA PRO A 158 19.68 -12.19 -0.28
C PRO A 158 19.40 -12.60 -1.74
N ARG A 159 18.29 -13.29 -2.00
CA ARG A 159 17.87 -13.69 -3.36
C ARG A 159 17.01 -12.62 -4.05
N MET A 160 16.52 -11.62 -3.31
CA MET A 160 15.67 -10.56 -3.83
C MET A 160 16.53 -9.38 -4.23
N LYS A 161 16.30 -8.83 -5.42
CA LYS A 161 16.90 -7.57 -5.86
C LYS A 161 15.97 -6.39 -5.52
N PRO A 162 16.50 -5.20 -5.24
CA PRO A 162 15.69 -3.99 -5.15
C PRO A 162 14.91 -3.78 -6.47
N GLY A 163 13.58 -3.81 -6.39
CA GLY A 163 12.68 -3.80 -7.55
C GLY A 163 11.92 -5.10 -7.78
N ASP A 164 12.33 -6.20 -7.16
CA ASP A 164 11.57 -7.45 -7.20
C ASP A 164 10.29 -7.26 -6.39
N SER A 165 9.14 -7.62 -6.96
CA SER A 165 7.85 -7.43 -6.29
C SER A 165 7.60 -8.30 -5.06
N ASN A 166 8.56 -9.19 -4.76
CA ASN A 166 8.51 -10.07 -3.60
C ASN A 166 9.39 -9.56 -2.43
N VAL A 167 10.06 -8.40 -2.55
CA VAL A 167 10.85 -7.86 -1.44
C VAL A 167 9.99 -7.61 -0.20
N ILE A 168 8.82 -6.97 -0.37
CA ILE A 168 7.87 -6.74 0.72
C ILE A 168 7.40 -8.05 1.36
N LEU A 169 7.13 -9.07 0.55
CA LEU A 169 6.75 -10.41 1.04
C LEU A 169 7.86 -11.01 1.90
N CYS A 170 9.11 -10.99 1.41
CA CYS A 170 10.24 -11.53 2.15
C CYS A 170 10.49 -10.79 3.47
N LEU A 171 10.35 -9.47 3.48
CA LEU A 171 10.46 -8.67 4.71
C LEU A 171 9.37 -9.04 5.71
N LEU A 172 8.13 -9.20 5.23
CA LEU A 172 7.00 -9.58 6.07
C LEU A 172 7.16 -10.98 6.67
N ASP A 173 7.73 -11.93 5.92
CA ASP A 173 8.06 -13.28 6.40
C ASP A 173 9.08 -13.28 7.54
N ASN A 174 9.86 -12.20 7.62
CA ASN A 174 10.91 -12.01 8.59
C ASN A 174 10.54 -11.00 9.69
N LEU A 175 9.26 -10.58 9.82
CA LEU A 175 8.84 -9.63 10.87
C LEU A 175 9.31 -10.01 12.27
N LYS A 176 9.28 -11.30 12.60
CA LYS A 176 9.65 -11.82 13.94
C LYS A 176 11.12 -12.24 14.04
N ASN A 177 11.92 -12.01 13.00
CA ASN A 177 13.32 -12.39 12.98
C ASN A 177 14.13 -11.45 13.89
N ALA A 178 15.07 -11.98 14.67
CA ALA A 178 15.91 -11.17 15.55
C ALA A 178 16.78 -10.14 14.80
N ARG A 179 16.98 -10.31 13.48
CA ARG A 179 17.71 -9.37 12.62
C ARG A 179 16.80 -8.35 11.94
N MET A 180 15.49 -8.37 12.20
CA MET A 180 14.59 -7.29 11.82
C MET A 180 14.88 -6.08 12.70
N THR A 181 15.17 -4.94 12.08
CA THR A 181 15.38 -3.67 12.79
C THR A 181 14.05 -3.00 13.06
N GLU A 182 13.92 -2.29 14.20
CA GLU A 182 12.72 -1.53 14.55
C GLU A 182 12.31 -0.55 13.44
N ASP A 183 13.26 0.19 12.87
CA ASP A 183 12.98 1.15 11.78
C ASP A 183 12.34 0.47 10.56
N CYS A 184 12.91 -0.66 10.09
CA CYS A 184 12.34 -1.42 8.98
C CYS A 184 10.96 -1.98 9.33
N GLU A 185 10.80 -2.58 10.52
CA GLU A 185 9.51 -3.14 10.96
C GLU A 185 8.42 -2.06 10.96
N ASP A 186 8.71 -0.89 11.52
CA ASP A 186 7.78 0.23 11.59
C ASP A 186 7.37 0.72 10.21
N ARG A 187 8.35 1.05 9.34
CA ARG A 187 8.06 1.55 7.98
C ARG A 187 7.31 0.50 7.16
N LEU A 188 7.70 -0.77 7.28
CA LEU A 188 7.06 -1.88 6.57
C LEU A 188 5.61 -2.05 7.02
N MET A 189 5.36 -2.01 8.33
CA MET A 189 4.02 -2.19 8.88
C MET A 189 3.10 -1.00 8.59
N GLU A 190 3.62 0.23 8.51
CA GLU A 190 2.86 1.41 8.05
C GLU A 190 2.30 1.22 6.64
N VAL A 191 3.14 0.75 5.71
CA VAL A 191 2.71 0.48 4.33
C VAL A 191 1.79 -0.74 4.28
N ALA A 192 2.20 -1.87 4.86
CA ALA A 192 1.44 -3.12 4.82
C ALA A 192 0.05 -2.98 5.44
N TYR A 193 -0.09 -2.18 6.49
CA TYR A 193 -1.38 -1.91 7.14
C TYR A 193 -2.41 -1.28 6.19
N LEU A 194 -2.00 -0.30 5.37
CA LEU A 194 -2.89 0.28 4.36
C LEU A 194 -3.19 -0.71 3.24
N LEU A 195 -2.16 -1.42 2.74
CA LEU A 195 -2.34 -2.44 1.69
C LEU A 195 -3.36 -3.51 2.09
N ALA A 196 -3.44 -3.84 3.38
CA ALA A 196 -4.36 -4.86 3.90
C ALA A 196 -5.83 -4.39 4.05
N ARG A 197 -6.09 -3.07 4.01
CA ARG A 197 -7.39 -2.44 4.28
C ARG A 197 -8.10 -1.91 3.06
N ASP A 198 -7.34 -1.56 2.03
CA ASP A 198 -7.89 -1.02 0.80
C ASP A 198 -7.50 -1.92 -0.36
N TRP A 199 -8.48 -2.66 -0.88
CA TRP A 199 -8.27 -3.55 -2.03
C TRP A 199 -7.73 -2.83 -3.27
N ARG A 200 -7.96 -1.51 -3.41
CA ARG A 200 -7.43 -0.69 -4.51
C ARG A 200 -5.91 -0.58 -4.45
N LEU A 201 -5.33 -0.85 -3.29
CA LEU A 201 -3.90 -0.96 -3.05
C LEU A 201 -3.35 -2.38 -3.30
N THR A 202 -4.22 -3.33 -3.68
CA THR A 202 -3.86 -4.68 -4.14
C THR A 202 -4.27 -4.93 -5.60
N PRO A 203 -3.94 -4.05 -6.56
CA PRO A 203 -4.47 -4.11 -7.91
C PRO A 203 -4.08 -5.38 -8.68
N ARG A 204 -2.96 -6.03 -8.30
CA ARG A 204 -2.55 -7.32 -8.86
C ARG A 204 -3.58 -8.43 -8.57
N LEU A 205 -4.02 -8.55 -7.32
CA LEU A 205 -5.07 -9.49 -6.92
C LEU A 205 -6.34 -9.25 -7.72
N LEU A 206 -6.78 -7.99 -7.81
CA LEU A 206 -8.03 -7.65 -8.47
C LEU A 206 -8.04 -8.02 -9.94
N ARG A 207 -7.00 -7.63 -10.67
CA ARG A 207 -6.87 -7.96 -12.08
C ARG A 207 -6.81 -9.47 -12.28
N THR A 208 -5.92 -10.14 -11.55
CA THR A 208 -5.65 -11.57 -11.78
C THR A 208 -6.84 -12.44 -11.33
N CYS A 209 -7.59 -12.00 -10.32
CA CYS A 209 -8.77 -12.72 -9.83
C CYS A 209 -10.11 -12.16 -10.32
N GLN A 210 -10.15 -11.16 -11.21
CA GLN A 210 -11.38 -10.46 -11.60
C GLN A 210 -12.48 -11.42 -12.08
N THR A 211 -12.15 -12.27 -13.05
CA THR A 211 -13.12 -13.24 -13.60
C THR A 211 -13.62 -14.17 -12.50
N ASN A 212 -12.74 -14.66 -11.63
CA ASN A 212 -13.11 -15.51 -10.51
C ASN A 212 -14.00 -14.79 -9.48
N LEU A 213 -13.72 -13.53 -9.21
CA LEU A 213 -14.51 -12.69 -8.29
C LEU A 213 -15.92 -12.46 -8.83
N VAL A 214 -16.06 -12.18 -10.13
CA VAL A 214 -17.37 -11.99 -10.78
C VAL A 214 -18.12 -13.32 -10.85
N THR A 215 -17.47 -14.40 -11.27
CA THR A 215 -18.09 -15.70 -11.51
C THR A 215 -18.44 -16.44 -10.22
N PHE A 216 -17.54 -16.47 -9.24
CA PHE A 216 -17.72 -17.29 -8.04
C PHE A 216 -18.08 -16.49 -6.79
N CYS A 217 -17.71 -15.20 -6.74
CA CYS A 217 -17.91 -14.36 -5.55
C CYS A 217 -18.91 -13.22 -5.79
N HIS A 218 -19.64 -13.25 -6.91
CA HIS A 218 -20.69 -12.30 -7.27
C HIS A 218 -20.27 -10.83 -7.18
N LEU A 219 -19.01 -10.52 -7.51
CA LEU A 219 -18.58 -9.14 -7.71
C LEU A 219 -19.40 -8.53 -8.87
N PRO A 220 -20.04 -7.35 -8.70
CA PRO A 220 -20.84 -6.73 -9.75
C PRO A 220 -20.05 -6.57 -11.05
N LYS A 221 -20.66 -6.84 -12.21
CA LYS A 221 -19.94 -6.79 -13.50
C LYS A 221 -19.48 -5.38 -13.88
N ASP A 222 -20.18 -4.37 -13.39
CA ASP A 222 -19.90 -2.94 -13.52
C ASP A 222 -18.95 -2.42 -12.44
N TRP A 223 -18.35 -3.30 -11.64
CA TRP A 223 -17.40 -2.90 -10.61
C TRP A 223 -16.23 -2.12 -11.22
N SER A 224 -15.73 -1.15 -10.45
CA SER A 224 -14.57 -0.34 -10.82
C SER A 224 -13.55 -0.35 -9.70
N MET A 225 -12.28 -0.32 -10.07
CA MET A 225 -11.15 -0.22 -9.14
C MET A 225 -11.13 1.09 -8.33
N ASN A 226 -12.06 2.01 -8.62
CA ASN A 226 -12.26 3.25 -7.87
C ASN A 226 -13.41 3.17 -6.85
N GLN A 227 -14.20 2.09 -6.83
CA GLN A 227 -15.24 1.90 -5.83
C GLN A 227 -14.62 1.73 -4.43
N ASP A 228 -15.24 2.39 -3.45
CA ASP A 228 -14.85 2.31 -2.06
C ASP A 228 -15.44 1.04 -1.44
N ILE A 229 -14.58 0.04 -1.24
CA ILE A 229 -14.93 -1.24 -0.63
C ILE A 229 -14.20 -1.30 0.71
N SER A 230 -14.97 -1.39 1.79
CA SER A 230 -14.40 -1.48 3.15
C SER A 230 -13.49 -2.69 3.31
N GLY A 231 -12.49 -2.61 4.18
CA GLY A 231 -11.58 -3.72 4.50
C GLY A 231 -12.31 -5.03 4.86
N VAL A 232 -13.47 -4.93 5.51
CA VAL A 232 -14.34 -6.08 5.82
C VAL A 232 -14.83 -6.79 4.55
N GLN A 233 -15.29 -6.04 3.56
CA GLN A 233 -15.72 -6.59 2.28
C GLN A 233 -14.54 -7.19 1.50
N VAL A 234 -13.34 -6.60 1.60
CA VAL A 234 -12.11 -7.20 1.03
C VAL A 234 -11.88 -8.59 1.63
N GLY A 235 -12.02 -8.73 2.95
CA GLY A 235 -11.96 -10.02 3.65
C GLY A 235 -12.99 -11.02 3.15
N MET A 236 -14.23 -10.59 2.89
CA MET A 236 -15.28 -11.45 2.35
C MET A 236 -14.90 -12.01 0.98
N TYR A 237 -14.41 -11.16 0.06
CA TYR A 237 -13.96 -11.59 -1.26
C TYR A 237 -12.76 -12.54 -1.19
N LEU A 238 -11.78 -12.23 -0.35
CA LEU A 238 -10.63 -13.11 -0.11
C LEU A 238 -11.06 -14.47 0.47
N GLY A 239 -12.00 -14.46 1.42
CA GLY A 239 -12.58 -15.67 2.00
C GLY A 239 -13.30 -16.52 0.96
N CYS A 240 -14.11 -15.90 0.10
CA CYS A 240 -14.77 -16.57 -1.01
C CYS A 240 -13.74 -17.18 -1.99
N LEU A 241 -12.76 -16.40 -2.46
CA LEU A 241 -11.71 -16.92 -3.34
C LEU A 241 -10.98 -18.12 -2.72
N TYR A 242 -10.69 -18.07 -1.42
CA TYR A 242 -10.07 -19.16 -0.69
C TYR A 242 -10.93 -20.43 -0.64
N GLN A 243 -12.24 -20.28 -0.45
CA GLN A 243 -13.18 -21.41 -0.53
C GLN A 243 -13.18 -22.03 -1.93
N GLN A 244 -13.09 -21.20 -2.97
CA GLN A 244 -13.11 -21.61 -4.38
C GLN A 244 -11.73 -21.97 -4.93
N ARG A 245 -10.69 -22.03 -4.09
CA ARG A 245 -9.27 -22.15 -4.50
C ARG A 245 -8.95 -23.26 -5.50
N GLN A 246 -9.70 -24.36 -5.49
CA GLN A 246 -9.49 -25.47 -6.42
C GLN A 246 -9.95 -25.17 -7.85
N GLN A 247 -10.90 -24.25 -7.99
CA GLN A 247 -11.50 -23.83 -9.26
C GLN A 247 -10.83 -22.59 -9.85
N LEU A 248 -9.97 -21.89 -9.08
CA LEU A 248 -9.24 -20.71 -9.55
C LEU A 248 -8.18 -21.09 -10.58
N ASP A 249 -7.98 -20.24 -11.59
CA ASP A 249 -6.82 -20.34 -12.46
C ASP A 249 -5.49 -20.20 -11.68
N LYS A 250 -4.39 -20.61 -12.31
CA LYS A 250 -3.06 -20.67 -11.68
C LYS A 250 -2.60 -19.31 -11.17
N GLU A 251 -2.88 -18.24 -11.93
CA GLU A 251 -2.41 -16.90 -11.60
C GLU A 251 -3.17 -16.35 -10.40
N CYS A 252 -4.50 -16.44 -10.40
CA CYS A 252 -5.34 -15.98 -9.30
C CYS A 252 -5.04 -16.77 -8.02
N ARG A 253 -4.87 -18.09 -8.14
CA ARG A 253 -4.52 -18.93 -7.00
C ARG A 253 -3.16 -18.54 -6.41
N SER A 254 -2.18 -18.21 -7.24
CA SER A 254 -0.86 -17.76 -6.80
C SER A 254 -0.92 -16.42 -6.08
N GLU A 255 -1.65 -15.45 -6.64
CA GLU A 255 -1.78 -14.12 -6.04
C GLU A 255 -2.63 -14.13 -4.77
N LEU A 256 -3.69 -14.94 -4.73
CA LEU A 256 -4.45 -15.20 -3.52
C LEU A 256 -3.55 -15.78 -2.43
N LYS A 257 -2.73 -16.80 -2.73
CA LYS A 257 -1.77 -17.36 -1.76
C LYS A 257 -0.84 -16.26 -1.23
N ARG A 258 -0.33 -15.40 -2.11
CA ARG A 258 0.54 -14.28 -1.72
C ARG A 258 -0.13 -13.30 -0.76
N ILE A 259 -1.34 -12.83 -1.09
CA ILE A 259 -2.08 -11.88 -0.24
C ILE A 259 -2.47 -12.52 1.10
N MET A 260 -2.96 -13.76 1.07
CA MET A 260 -3.33 -14.47 2.30
C MET A 260 -2.11 -14.66 3.20
N HIS A 261 -0.97 -15.02 2.62
CA HIS A 261 0.30 -15.16 3.36
C HIS A 261 0.80 -13.83 3.95
N ILE A 262 0.60 -12.70 3.28
CA ILE A 262 0.90 -11.38 3.87
C ILE A 262 0.02 -11.13 5.10
N ARG A 263 -1.29 -11.39 4.98
CA ARG A 263 -2.24 -11.20 6.07
C ARG A 263 -1.96 -12.12 7.26
N THR A 264 -1.29 -13.27 7.06
CA THR A 264 -0.89 -14.15 8.17
C THR A 264 0.32 -13.67 8.97
N GLN A 265 1.01 -12.62 8.54
CA GLN A 265 2.22 -12.21 9.25
C GLN A 265 1.88 -11.45 10.55
N SER A 266 0.75 -10.73 10.57
CA SER A 266 0.29 -9.99 11.73
C SER A 266 -1.23 -9.85 11.75
N ILE A 267 -1.82 -9.92 12.94
CA ILE A 267 -3.25 -9.62 13.17
C ILE A 267 -3.58 -8.20 12.68
N GLY A 268 -2.61 -7.28 12.75
CA GLY A 268 -2.75 -5.91 12.26
C GLY A 268 -2.99 -5.81 10.74
N LEU A 269 -2.78 -6.90 10.00
CA LEU A 269 -3.01 -7.00 8.56
C LEU A 269 -4.33 -7.74 8.24
N MET A 270 -5.15 -7.99 9.26
CA MET A 270 -6.47 -8.64 9.15
C MET A 270 -7.54 -7.73 9.77
N PRO A 271 -8.05 -6.72 9.03
CA PRO A 271 -8.98 -5.73 9.55
C PRO A 271 -10.25 -6.36 10.16
N GLU A 272 -10.69 -7.48 9.60
CA GLU A 272 -11.88 -8.21 10.08
C GLU A 272 -11.69 -8.76 11.49
N ILE A 273 -10.44 -9.04 11.87
CA ILE A 273 -10.06 -9.49 13.20
C ILE A 273 -9.63 -8.31 14.05
N GLU A 274 -8.75 -7.44 13.55
CA GLU A 274 -8.20 -6.32 14.32
C GLU A 274 -9.28 -5.36 14.81
N ASP A 275 -10.14 -4.88 13.91
CA ASP A 275 -11.08 -3.81 14.21
C ASP A 275 -12.13 -4.27 15.25
N ASN A 276 -12.52 -5.54 15.17
CA ASN A 276 -13.46 -6.18 16.08
C ASN A 276 -12.77 -6.68 17.37
N CYS A 277 -11.81 -7.60 17.23
CA CYS A 277 -11.23 -8.33 18.36
C CYS A 277 -10.27 -7.49 19.21
N LEU A 278 -9.41 -6.66 18.61
CA LEU A 278 -8.44 -5.88 19.40
C LEU A 278 -9.13 -4.72 20.14
N THR A 279 -10.18 -4.15 19.56
CA THR A 279 -11.03 -3.15 20.25
C THR A 279 -11.68 -3.76 21.49
N ASP A 280 -12.26 -4.95 21.37
CA ASP A 280 -12.88 -5.65 22.50
C ASP A 280 -11.86 -6.05 23.58
N LEU A 281 -10.65 -6.47 23.17
CA LEU A 281 -9.57 -6.75 24.11
C LEU A 281 -9.02 -5.52 24.82
N ALA A 282 -9.09 -4.34 24.20
CA ALA A 282 -8.66 -3.10 24.83
C ALA A 282 -9.53 -2.78 26.06
N ILE A 283 -10.84 -3.01 25.96
CA ILE A 283 -11.81 -2.80 27.05
C ILE A 283 -11.98 -4.01 27.98
N CYS A 284 -11.40 -5.17 27.63
CA CYS A 284 -11.41 -6.36 28.47
C CYS A 284 -10.64 -6.11 29.78
N LYS A 285 -11.38 -6.13 30.90
CA LYS A 285 -10.84 -5.91 32.26
C LYS A 285 -10.19 -7.13 32.89
N ASN A 286 -10.47 -8.33 32.38
CA ASN A 286 -9.90 -9.57 32.92
C ASN A 286 -8.53 -9.85 32.26
N PRO A 287 -7.41 -9.79 33.00
CA PRO A 287 -6.08 -9.95 32.46
C PRO A 287 -5.77 -11.39 31.99
N GLU A 288 -6.38 -12.41 32.59
CA GLU A 288 -6.21 -13.81 32.19
C GLU A 288 -6.89 -14.07 30.85
N ILE A 289 -8.16 -13.67 30.70
CA ILE A 289 -8.89 -13.77 29.43
C ILE A 289 -8.16 -12.97 28.35
N LYS A 290 -7.72 -11.74 28.66
CA LYS A 290 -6.97 -10.91 27.72
C LYS A 290 -5.65 -11.55 27.30
N GLY A 291 -4.95 -12.21 28.22
CA GLY A 291 -3.72 -12.95 27.95
C GLY A 291 -3.97 -14.20 27.11
N GLU A 292 -5.03 -14.95 27.40
CA GLU A 292 -5.40 -16.17 26.68
C GLU A 292 -5.87 -15.89 25.26
N VAL A 293 -6.71 -14.88 25.04
CA VAL A 293 -7.13 -14.47 23.70
C VAL A 293 -5.91 -13.98 22.89
N ARG A 294 -5.02 -13.17 23.47
CA ARG A 294 -3.76 -12.78 22.80
C ARG A 294 -2.89 -13.98 22.44
N LYS A 295 -2.78 -14.96 23.34
CA LYS A 295 -2.07 -16.21 23.09
C LYS A 295 -2.73 -17.03 21.99
N ASN A 296 -4.06 -17.01 21.88
CA ASN A 296 -4.79 -17.83 20.92
C ASN A 296 -4.96 -17.19 19.54
N LEU A 297 -4.97 -15.86 19.47
CA LEU A 297 -5.02 -15.10 18.21
C LEU A 297 -3.91 -15.53 17.24
N LYS A 298 -2.72 -15.90 17.74
CA LYS A 298 -1.61 -16.41 16.91
C LYS A 298 -1.93 -17.71 16.14
N TYR A 299 -2.95 -18.46 16.55
CA TYR A 299 -3.41 -19.68 15.87
C TYR A 299 -4.50 -19.41 14.83
N ILE A 300 -5.29 -18.34 14.99
CA ILE A 300 -6.31 -17.92 14.00
C ILE A 300 -5.63 -17.47 12.69
N VAL A 301 -4.46 -16.87 12.83
CA VAL A 301 -3.68 -16.28 11.74
C VAL A 301 -3.00 -17.35 10.86
N LYS A 302 -3.02 -18.64 11.23
CA LYS A 302 -2.49 -19.71 10.35
C LYS A 302 -3.54 -20.13 9.34
N PHE A 303 -3.55 -19.53 8.15
CA PHE A 303 -4.15 -20.20 6.99
C PHE A 303 -3.39 -21.51 6.74
N PRO A 304 -4.06 -22.66 6.63
CA PRO A 304 -3.42 -23.91 6.24
C PRO A 304 -2.63 -23.68 4.96
N THR A 305 -1.36 -24.08 4.95
CA THR A 305 -0.50 -24.03 3.77
C THR A 305 -1.23 -24.71 2.60
N MET A 306 -1.61 -23.92 1.58
CA MET A 306 -2.20 -24.38 0.33
C MET A 306 -1.15 -24.92 -0.64
#